data_AF-S9VYT7-F1
#
_entry.id   AF-S9VYT7-F1
#
_cell.length_a   1.000
_cell.length_b   1.000
_cell.length_c   1.000
_cell.angle_alpha   90.00
_cell.angle_beta   90.00
_cell.angle_gamma   90.00
#
_symmetry.space_group_name_H-M   'P 1'
#
loop_
_entity.id
_entity.type
_entity.pdbx_description
1 polymer ?
#
loop_
_entity_poly.entity_id
_entity_poly.type
_entity_poly.pdbx_seq_one_letter_code
_entity_poly.pdbx_strand_id
1 'polypeptide(L)'
;MLVRSIQRVLTAELEKKHTGSIVVLVAQRKITKRPSDVYKLQKVQRSRTSTAVFESILNDLIFPCDVVGRRWRCRTDGSKVMKVFLDARDRKKIESRLPALAYVYKLLTHRVVTFGFMWNPKLQQVSSR
;
A
#
# COMPACT_ATOMS: atom_id res chain seq x y z
N MET A 1 -6.36 -3.06 16.51
CA MET A 1 -5.77 -4.36 16.12
C MET A 1 -6.79 -5.43 15.76
N LEU A 2 -8.10 -5.21 15.96
CA LEU A 2 -9.15 -6.21 15.74
C LEU A 2 -9.39 -6.56 14.26
N VAL A 3 -9.32 -5.57 13.37
CA VAL A 3 -9.63 -5.82 11.95
C VAL A 3 -8.61 -6.75 11.33
N ARG A 4 -7.31 -6.65 11.65
CA ARG A 4 -6.27 -7.47 11.00
C ARG A 4 -6.44 -8.97 11.21
N SER A 5 -6.93 -9.43 12.36
CA SER A 5 -7.16 -10.86 12.58
C SER A 5 -8.34 -11.40 11.78
N ILE A 6 -9.40 -10.61 11.63
CA ILE A 6 -10.67 -11.04 11.01
C ILE A 6 -10.76 -10.61 9.53
N GLN A 7 -9.88 -9.73 9.06
CA GLN A 7 -9.97 -9.07 7.74
C GLN A 7 -10.14 -10.05 6.59
N ARG A 8 -9.43 -11.19 6.59
CA ARG A 8 -9.57 -12.21 5.52
C ARG A 8 -10.98 -12.77 5.43
N VAL A 9 -11.61 -13.05 6.58
CA VAL A 9 -12.97 -13.58 6.65
C VAL A 9 -13.96 -12.47 6.26
N LEU A 10 -13.76 -11.27 6.80
CA LEU A 10 -14.67 -10.16 6.59
C LEU A 10 -14.71 -9.70 5.12
N THR A 11 -13.56 -9.60 4.45
CA THR A 11 -13.54 -9.24 3.02
C THR A 11 -14.21 -10.31 2.17
N ALA A 12 -13.98 -11.60 2.46
CA ALA A 12 -14.59 -12.69 1.69
C ALA A 12 -16.12 -12.71 1.85
N GLU A 13 -16.64 -12.53 3.07
CA GLU A 13 -18.09 -12.51 3.31
C GLU A 13 -18.76 -11.25 2.76
N LEU A 14 -18.09 -10.10 2.80
CA LEU A 14 -18.61 -8.88 2.18
C LEU A 14 -18.59 -8.94 0.65
N GLU A 15 -17.55 -9.51 0.04
CA GLU A 15 -17.48 -9.69 -1.42
C GLU A 15 -18.55 -10.67 -1.92
N LYS A 16 -18.94 -11.69 -1.13
CA LYS A 16 -20.09 -12.55 -1.43
C LYS A 16 -21.42 -11.77 -1.41
N LYS A 17 -21.60 -10.87 -0.44
CA LYS A 17 -22.81 -10.05 -0.30
C LYS A 17 -22.92 -8.96 -1.36
N HIS A 18 -21.78 -8.40 -1.78
CA HIS A 18 -21.67 -7.36 -2.79
C HIS A 18 -21.01 -7.91 -4.06
N THR A 19 -21.78 -8.71 -4.80
CA THR A 19 -21.31 -9.34 -6.05
C THR A 19 -20.82 -8.30 -7.05
N GLY A 20 -19.67 -8.58 -7.68
CA GLY A 20 -19.04 -7.70 -8.68
C GLY A 20 -18.24 -6.53 -8.12
N SER A 21 -18.18 -6.34 -6.79
CA SER A 21 -17.42 -5.26 -6.16
C SER A 21 -16.24 -5.80 -5.35
N ILE A 22 -15.07 -5.15 -5.47
CA ILE A 22 -13.90 -5.45 -4.64
C ILE A 22 -14.02 -4.64 -3.35
N VAL A 23 -14.03 -5.32 -2.20
CA VAL A 23 -14.15 -4.67 -0.89
C VAL A 23 -12.78 -4.54 -0.25
N VAL A 24 -12.43 -3.32 0.16
CA VAL A 24 -11.15 -3.03 0.83
C VAL A 24 -11.39 -2.25 2.11
N LEU A 25 -10.67 -2.62 3.16
CA LEU A 25 -10.79 -2.00 4.49
C LEU A 25 -9.57 -1.13 4.73
N VAL A 26 -9.78 0.16 5.00
CA VAL A 26 -8.70 1.12 5.28
C VAL A 26 -9.04 1.86 6.56
N ALA A 27 -8.08 1.92 7.49
CA ALA A 27 -8.27 2.72 8.69
C ALA A 27 -8.15 4.22 8.37
N GLN A 28 -9.07 5.01 8.92
CA GLN A 28 -9.04 6.47 8.79
C GLN A 28 -7.88 7.05 9.62
N ARG A 29 -7.01 7.84 8.99
CA ARG A 29 -5.82 8.42 9.62
C ARG A 29 -5.75 9.92 9.35
N LYS A 30 -5.40 10.72 10.37
CA LYS A 30 -5.24 12.18 10.25
C LYS A 30 -3.79 12.57 9.98
N ILE A 31 -3.54 13.26 8.87
CA ILE A 31 -2.22 13.80 8.52
C ILE A 31 -2.06 15.20 9.13
N THR A 32 -0.99 15.40 9.89
CA THR A 32 -0.56 16.74 10.32
C THR A 32 0.23 17.41 9.21
N LYS A 33 -0.16 18.63 8.82
CA LYS A 33 0.63 19.43 7.86
C LYS A 33 2.01 19.70 8.44
N ARG A 34 3.03 19.74 7.57
CA ARG A 34 4.41 20.03 7.97
C ARG A 34 4.48 21.44 8.57
N PRO A 35 4.82 21.59 9.86
CA PRO A 35 5.06 22.91 10.44
C PRO A 35 6.30 23.57 9.81
N SER A 36 6.29 24.89 9.71
CA SER A 36 7.47 25.70 9.36
C SER A 36 8.49 25.73 10.50
N ASP A 37 8.01 25.76 11.74
CA ASP A 37 8.84 26.00 12.91
C ASP A 37 9.60 24.73 13.31
N VAL A 38 10.91 24.87 13.53
CA VAL A 38 11.82 23.77 13.93
C VAL A 38 11.36 23.11 15.24
N TYR A 39 10.95 23.90 16.22
CA TYR A 39 10.46 23.39 17.51
C TYR A 39 9.13 22.64 17.38
N LYS A 40 8.25 23.05 16.46
CA LYS A 40 6.99 22.34 16.21
C LYS A 40 7.23 21.06 15.44
N LEU A 41 8.20 21.03 14.52
CA LEU A 41 8.58 19.83 13.76
C LEU A 41 9.00 18.67 14.68
N GLN A 42 9.72 18.96 15.77
CA GLN A 42 10.13 17.96 16.76
C GLN A 42 8.94 17.38 17.55
N LYS A 43 7.85 18.15 17.70
CA LYS A 43 6.63 17.74 18.40
C LYS A 43 5.66 16.95 17.52
N VAL A 44 5.89 16.86 16.20
CA VAL A 44 5.00 16.13 15.29
C VAL A 44 5.12 14.62 15.54
N GLN A 45 3.99 13.99 15.84
CA GLN A 45 3.89 12.54 15.92
C GLN A 45 4.24 11.89 14.58
N ARG A 46 5.22 10.98 14.59
CA ARG A 46 5.70 10.30 13.37
C ARG A 46 4.61 9.49 12.68
N SER A 47 3.69 8.90 13.45
CA SER A 47 2.52 8.16 12.93
C SER A 47 1.53 9.02 12.14
N ARG A 48 1.54 10.34 12.33
CA ARG A 48 0.66 11.31 11.64
C ARG A 48 1.35 12.05 10.50
N THR A 49 2.57 11.69 10.17
CA THR A 49 3.26 12.21 8.98
C THR A 49 2.69 11.59 7.72
N SER A 50 2.71 12.34 6.61
CA SER A 50 2.15 11.86 5.33
C SER A 50 2.82 10.57 4.86
N THR A 51 4.14 10.43 5.04
CA THR A 51 4.87 9.22 4.69
C THR A 51 4.37 8.01 5.48
N ALA A 52 4.32 8.09 6.82
CA ALA A 52 3.84 6.98 7.65
C ALA A 52 2.36 6.64 7.37
N VAL A 53 1.53 7.64 7.13
CA VAL A 53 0.11 7.43 6.79
C VAL A 53 -0.03 6.76 5.42
N PHE A 54 0.72 7.20 4.41
CA PHE A 54 0.66 6.59 3.07
C PHE A 54 1.19 5.16 3.05
N GLU A 55 2.22 4.85 3.85
CA GLU A 55 2.72 3.49 3.99
C GLU A 55 1.72 2.58 4.70
N SER A 56 1.05 3.08 5.74
CA SER A 56 0.05 2.31 6.45
C SER A 56 -1.23 2.10 5.63
N ILE A 57 -1.66 3.08 4.82
CA ILE A 57 -2.73 2.89 3.84
C ILE A 57 -2.35 1.79 2.85
N LEU A 58 -1.13 1.83 2.32
CA LEU A 58 -0.67 0.81 1.37
C LEU A 58 -0.66 -0.60 1.98
N ASN A 59 -0.22 -0.72 3.24
CA ASN A 59 -0.24 -2.00 3.96
C ASN A 59 -1.66 -2.49 4.26
N ASP A 60 -2.64 -1.60 4.45
CA ASP A 60 -4.03 -1.99 4.67
C ASP A 60 -4.69 -2.47 3.36
N LEU A 61 -4.36 -1.82 2.23
CA LEU A 61 -4.85 -2.19 0.91
C LEU A 61 -4.37 -3.58 0.46
N ILE A 62 -3.15 -3.96 0.83
CA ILE A 62 -2.47 -5.17 0.32
C ILE A 62 -2.59 -6.36 1.27
N PHE A 63 -3.10 -6.16 2.48
CA PHE A 63 -3.32 -7.22 3.45
C PHE A 63 -4.15 -8.37 2.83
N PRO A 64 -3.73 -9.64 2.96
CA PRO A 64 -2.76 -10.20 3.90
C PRO A 64 -1.29 -10.21 3.44
N CYS A 65 -1.00 -9.70 2.24
CA CYS A 65 0.35 -9.72 1.69
C CYS A 65 1.19 -8.58 2.27
N ASP A 66 2.49 -8.83 2.37
CA ASP A 66 3.46 -7.83 2.85
C ASP A 66 4.23 -7.19 1.70
N VAL A 67 4.69 -5.97 1.97
CA VAL A 67 5.61 -5.26 1.08
C VAL A 67 7.01 -5.77 1.31
N VAL A 68 7.55 -6.50 0.34
CA VAL A 68 8.91 -7.03 0.36
C VAL A 68 9.94 -5.94 0.07
N GLY A 69 9.63 -5.07 -0.87
CA GLY A 69 10.59 -4.06 -1.32
C GLY A 69 9.92 -2.83 -1.89
N ARG A 70 10.61 -1.70 -1.81
CA ARG A 70 10.18 -0.43 -2.40
C ARG A 70 11.34 0.16 -3.20
N ARG A 71 11.06 0.59 -4.42
CA ARG A 71 12.00 1.34 -5.25
C ARG A 71 11.30 2.58 -5.80
N TRP A 72 12.04 3.67 -5.92
CA TRP A 72 11.56 4.86 -6.62
C TRP A 72 12.31 4.97 -7.95
N ARG A 73 11.55 4.94 -9.04
CA ARG A 73 12.09 5.23 -10.37
C ARG A 73 11.95 6.73 -10.60
N CYS A 74 13.07 7.43 -10.66
CA CYS A 74 13.15 8.80 -11.15
C CYS A 74 13.37 8.75 -12.66
N ARG A 75 12.49 9.40 -13.44
CA ARG A 75 12.66 9.54 -14.90
C ARG A 75 13.38 10.84 -15.22
N THR A 76 13.87 10.94 -16.46
CA THR A 76 14.47 12.17 -17.03
C THR A 76 13.51 13.36 -16.96
N ASP A 77 12.22 13.10 -17.10
CA ASP A 77 11.15 14.11 -17.06
C ASP A 77 10.89 14.65 -15.63
N GLY A 78 11.69 14.25 -14.64
CA GLY A 78 11.49 14.59 -13.22
C GLY A 78 10.38 13.81 -12.52
N SER A 79 9.57 13.04 -13.25
CA SER A 79 8.52 12.21 -12.67
C SER A 79 9.10 11.08 -11.82
N LYS A 80 8.51 10.88 -10.62
CA LYS A 80 8.88 9.82 -9.68
C LYS A 80 7.75 8.80 -9.58
N VAL A 81 8.04 7.55 -9.91
CA VAL A 81 7.09 6.43 -9.83
C VAL A 81 7.53 5.46 -8.74
N MET A 82 6.60 5.12 -7.83
CA MET A 82 6.86 4.13 -6.79
C MET A 82 6.62 2.71 -7.33
N LYS A 83 7.65 1.86 -7.24
CA LYS A 83 7.58 0.42 -7.49
C LYS A 83 7.54 -0.31 -6.16
N VAL A 84 6.46 -1.03 -5.92
CA VAL A 84 6.25 -1.84 -4.71
C VAL A 84 6.33 -3.30 -5.11
N PHE A 85 7.21 -4.04 -4.44
CA PHE A 85 7.41 -5.46 -4.68
C PHE A 85 6.72 -6.27 -3.59
N LEU A 86 5.92 -7.24 -4.03
CA LEU A 86 5.25 -8.23 -3.20
C LEU A 86 5.95 -9.58 -3.33
N ASP A 87 5.66 -10.50 -2.42
CA ASP A 87 6.15 -11.87 -2.51
C ASP A 87 5.45 -12.61 -3.67
N ALA A 88 6.22 -13.32 -4.49
CA ALA A 88 5.69 -14.11 -5.60
C ALA A 88 4.77 -15.25 -5.13
N ARG A 89 4.91 -15.71 -3.89
CA ARG A 89 4.05 -16.77 -3.31
C ARG A 89 2.57 -16.40 -3.30
N ASP A 90 2.27 -15.13 -3.08
CA ASP A 90 0.90 -14.63 -2.99
C ASP A 90 0.36 -14.09 -4.32
N ARG A 91 1.14 -14.19 -5.40
CA ARG A 91 0.78 -13.69 -6.73
C ARG A 91 -0.62 -14.12 -7.16
N LYS A 92 -0.92 -15.42 -7.09
CA LYS A 92 -2.22 -15.98 -7.50
C LYS A 92 -3.42 -15.37 -6.76
N LYS A 93 -3.22 -14.89 -5.53
CA LYS A 93 -4.31 -14.37 -4.69
C LYS A 93 -4.61 -12.91 -4.99
N ILE A 94 -3.58 -12.11 -5.27
CA ILE A 94 -3.69 -10.65 -5.29
C ILE A 94 -3.58 -10.03 -6.68
N GLU A 95 -3.02 -10.75 -7.66
CA GLU A 95 -2.76 -10.25 -9.02
C GLU A 95 -4.01 -9.65 -9.69
N SER A 96 -5.17 -10.30 -9.52
CA SER A 96 -6.46 -9.79 -10.04
C SER A 96 -6.90 -8.46 -9.40
N ARG A 97 -6.47 -8.17 -8.18
CA ARG A 97 -6.86 -6.97 -7.42
C ARG A 97 -5.89 -5.81 -7.61
N LEU A 98 -4.65 -6.07 -8.05
CA LEU A 98 -3.59 -5.05 -8.14
C LEU A 98 -3.97 -3.80 -8.95
N PRO A 99 -4.65 -3.88 -10.12
CA PRO A 99 -5.03 -2.69 -10.87
C PRO A 99 -5.98 -1.79 -10.08
N ALA A 100 -6.97 -2.39 -9.40
CA ALA A 100 -7.92 -1.68 -8.57
C ALA A 100 -7.23 -1.05 -7.34
N LEU A 101 -6.35 -1.80 -6.67
CA LEU A 101 -5.60 -1.29 -5.52
C LEU A 101 -4.68 -0.11 -5.90
N ALA A 102 -4.04 -0.16 -7.06
CA ALA A 102 -3.22 0.93 -7.57
C ALA A 102 -4.06 2.20 -7.82
N TYR A 103 -5.27 2.03 -8.35
CA TYR A 103 -6.21 3.13 -8.58
C TYR A 103 -6.72 3.73 -7.26
N VAL A 104 -7.16 2.89 -6.31
CA VAL A 104 -7.62 3.34 -4.99
C VAL A 104 -6.50 4.08 -4.24
N TYR A 105 -5.26 3.58 -4.30
CA TYR A 105 -4.13 4.26 -3.69
C TYR A 105 -3.89 5.65 -4.32
N LYS A 106 -4.00 5.76 -5.64
CA LYS A 106 -3.90 7.04 -6.35
C LYS A 106 -5.03 7.99 -5.94
N LEU A 107 -6.25 7.50 -5.75
CA LEU A 107 -7.38 8.32 -5.33
C LEU A 107 -7.23 8.83 -3.89
N LEU A 108 -6.75 7.99 -2.97
CA LEU A 108 -6.58 8.36 -1.56
C LEU A 108 -5.36 9.25 -1.29
N THR A 109 -4.26 9.05 -2.04
CA THR A 109 -2.97 9.70 -1.73
C THR A 109 -2.48 10.66 -2.81
N HIS A 110 -3.13 10.69 -3.97
CA HIS A 110 -2.68 11.38 -5.18
C HIS A 110 -1.27 10.98 -5.65
N ARG A 111 -0.79 9.79 -5.25
CA ARG A 111 0.51 9.24 -5.67
C ARG A 111 0.32 7.98 -6.51
N VAL A 112 1.18 7.82 -7.51
CA VAL A 112 1.14 6.67 -8.41
C VAL A 112 2.02 5.53 -7.88
N VAL A 113 1.43 4.34 -7.80
CA VAL A 113 2.12 3.11 -7.42
C VAL A 113 2.01 2.09 -8.55
N THR A 114 3.10 1.35 -8.73
CA THR A 114 3.19 0.20 -9.63
C THR A 114 3.61 -1.01 -8.83
N PHE A 115 2.90 -2.12 -8.99
CA PHE A 115 3.18 -3.35 -8.29
C PHE A 115 4.05 -4.29 -9.12
N GLY A 116 4.87 -5.08 -8.45
CA GLY A 116 5.64 -6.18 -9.03
C GLY A 116 5.86 -7.28 -8.01
N PHE A 117 6.45 -8.38 -8.44
CA PHE A 117 6.71 -9.54 -7.58
C PHE A 117 8.21 -9.84 -7.48
N MET A 118 8.64 -10.34 -6.33
CA MET A 118 9.98 -10.87 -6.11
C MET A 118 9.87 -12.35 -5.71
N TRP A 119 10.59 -13.23 -6.39
CA TRP A 119 10.58 -14.66 -6.08
C TRP A 119 11.46 -14.99 -4.88
N ASN A 120 12.59 -14.29 -4.77
CA ASN A 120 13.47 -14.33 -3.62
C ASN A 120 13.62 -12.93 -3.02
N PRO A 121 12.82 -12.60 -1.99
CA PRO A 121 12.89 -11.35 -1.24
C PRO A 121 14.30 -11.01 -0.76
N LYS A 122 15.02 -12.01 -0.22
CA LYS A 122 16.33 -11.83 0.41
C LYS A 122 17.40 -11.41 -0.59
N LEU A 123 17.34 -11.95 -1.81
CA LEU A 123 18.28 -11.63 -2.89
C LEU A 123 17.76 -10.53 -3.83
N GLN A 124 16.58 -9.97 -3.56
CA GLN A 124 15.93 -8.95 -4.38
C GLN A 124 15.81 -9.30 -5.88
N GLN A 125 15.55 -10.56 -6.18
CA GLN A 125 15.38 -11.01 -7.56
C GLN A 125 13.92 -10.84 -7.98
N VAL A 126 13.69 -9.97 -8.96
CA VAL A 126 12.36 -9.65 -9.49
C VAL A 126 11.84 -10.81 -10.34
N SER A 127 10.60 -11.25 -10.08
CA SER A 127 9.95 -12.27 -10.90
C SER A 127 9.53 -11.66 -12.22
N SER A 128 10.10 -12.14 -13.33
CA SER A 128 9.68 -11.80 -14.70
C SER A 128 8.71 -12.82 -15.30
N ARG A 129 8.57 -13.99 -14.66
CA ARG A 129 7.68 -15.08 -15.02
C ARG A 129 6.56 -15.17 -14.01
#